data_AF-A0A453R2U2-F1
#
_entry.id   AF-A0A453R2U2-F1
#
_cell.length_a   1.000
_cell.length_b   1.000
_cell.length_c   1.000
_cell.angle_alpha   90.00
_cell.angle_beta   90.00
_cell.angle_gamma   90.00
#
_symmetry.space_group_name_H-M   'P 1'
#
loop_
_entity.id
_entity.type
_entity.pdbx_description
1 polymer ?
#
loop_
_entity_poly.entity_id
_entity_poly.type
_entity_poly.pdbx_seq_one_letter_code
_entity_poly.pdbx_strand_id
1 'polypeptide(L)'
;MKKLADYKPEDLASALLSAFTYNIAQISFLVASLLGLRRVFFGGSYIRGHKSTMDNISYALNFWSESQMQASFLQHEGYLGALGALMSYGDPRDENLNLEESQEENSHEAAGPTDVTSADEHNDSNIFPYLLVNIGSGVSMIEVIGKGKFERIIGSHLGGGTILGLARLLTGCSSYEEFLDLSRRGDNLAVDLTVGDIYGERGYPKIGLPASTTAASFGKVNSGKLSEYKAEDLAAALLNSFTYNIGQIAYFVANLSGLKRIFFRGAYVCGHEKTMDKISRSLKYWSKGEVQTTFLCHEGFLGTLGAFWSYENMGIDGLASHEVIREVLLGAPYTGQFPSSPLTREQENVGDTE
;
A
#
# COMPACT_ATOMS: atom_id res chain seq x y z
N MET A 1 -8.54 15.95 -21.24
CA MET A 1 -7.61 15.02 -20.55
C MET A 1 -6.40 14.82 -21.47
N LYS A 2 -5.17 14.80 -20.94
CA LYS A 2 -3.97 14.54 -21.75
C LYS A 2 -3.98 13.09 -22.29
N LYS A 3 -3.56 12.89 -23.53
CA LYS A 3 -3.34 11.57 -24.15
C LYS A 3 -1.93 11.08 -23.84
N LEU A 4 -1.67 9.78 -24.00
CA LEU A 4 -0.32 9.21 -23.81
C LEU A 4 0.74 9.92 -24.67
N ALA A 5 0.39 10.29 -25.90
CA ALA A 5 1.26 11.04 -26.81
C ALA A 5 1.66 12.44 -26.28
N ASP A 6 0.98 12.96 -25.25
CA ASP A 6 1.29 14.26 -24.65
C ASP A 6 2.40 14.16 -23.59
N TYR A 7 2.82 12.95 -23.21
CA TYR A 7 3.91 12.70 -22.26
C TYR A 7 5.19 12.35 -23.01
N LYS A 8 6.29 13.01 -22.64
CA LYS A 8 7.60 12.65 -23.16
C LYS A 8 8.03 11.29 -22.60
N PRO A 9 8.55 10.36 -23.41
CA PRO A 9 9.04 9.08 -22.92
C PRO A 9 10.08 9.22 -21.80
N GLU A 10 10.92 10.25 -21.85
CA GLU A 10 11.95 10.55 -20.86
C GLU A 10 11.34 10.91 -19.49
N ASP A 11 10.22 11.64 -19.49
CA ASP A 11 9.52 12.04 -18.26
C ASP A 11 8.90 10.80 -17.59
N LEU A 12 8.30 9.91 -18.38
CA LEU A 12 7.73 8.65 -17.89
C LEU A 12 8.81 7.74 -17.31
N ALA A 13 9.94 7.61 -18.02
CA ALA A 13 11.07 6.81 -17.57
C ALA A 13 11.66 7.35 -16.24
N SER A 14 11.85 8.67 -16.14
CA SER A 14 12.36 9.32 -14.93
C SER A 14 11.40 9.18 -13.74
N ALA A 15 10.09 9.35 -13.98
CA ALA A 15 9.06 9.18 -12.95
C ALA A 15 9.02 7.73 -12.44
N LEU A 16 9.10 6.74 -13.35
CA LEU A 16 9.09 5.33 -13.00
C LEU A 16 10.36 4.93 -12.22
N LEU A 17 11.54 5.37 -12.70
CA LEU A 17 12.82 5.14 -12.02
C LEU A 17 12.79 5.71 -10.61
N SER A 18 12.34 6.95 -10.44
CA SER A 18 12.19 7.58 -9.14
C SER A 18 11.22 6.78 -8.27
N ALA A 19 10.07 6.37 -8.81
CA ALA A 19 9.06 5.68 -8.05
C ALA A 19 9.55 4.37 -7.42
N PHE A 20 10.27 3.55 -8.19
CA PHE A 20 10.89 2.32 -7.69
C PHE A 20 12.08 2.57 -6.77
N THR A 21 12.90 3.58 -7.07
CA THR A 21 14.06 3.95 -6.23
C THR A 21 13.63 4.35 -4.83
N TYR A 22 12.62 5.21 -4.70
CA TYR A 22 12.08 5.60 -3.40
C TYR A 22 11.40 4.43 -2.68
N ASN A 23 10.79 3.49 -3.40
CA ASN A 23 10.21 2.30 -2.79
C ASN A 23 11.27 1.36 -2.20
N ILE A 24 12.38 1.14 -2.91
CA ILE A 24 13.54 0.39 -2.41
C ILE A 24 14.09 1.03 -1.14
N ALA A 25 14.28 2.35 -1.14
CA ALA A 25 14.77 3.08 0.02
C ALA A 25 13.79 3.00 1.20
N GLN A 26 12.47 3.06 0.95
CA GLN A 26 11.44 2.97 1.97
C GLN A 26 11.42 1.61 2.66
N ILE A 27 11.43 0.52 1.88
CA ILE A 27 11.49 -0.85 2.43
C ILE A 27 12.77 -1.02 3.25
N SER A 28 13.90 -0.54 2.73
CA SER A 28 15.19 -0.62 3.40
C SER A 28 15.21 0.15 4.72
N PHE A 29 14.64 1.36 4.74
CA PHE A 29 14.45 2.15 5.96
C PHE A 29 13.63 1.39 7.00
N LEU A 30 12.46 0.87 6.61
CA LEU A 30 11.56 0.19 7.54
C LEU A 30 12.19 -1.07 8.14
N VAL A 31 12.84 -1.90 7.31
CA VAL A 31 13.53 -3.11 7.76
C VAL A 31 14.72 -2.77 8.65
N ALA A 32 15.52 -1.77 8.28
CA ALA A 32 16.65 -1.33 9.11
C ALA A 32 16.19 -0.79 10.47
N SER A 33 15.08 -0.03 10.50
CA SER A 33 14.49 0.49 11.74
C SER A 33 14.01 -0.64 12.66
N LEU A 34 13.33 -1.65 12.10
CA LEU A 34 12.88 -2.83 12.86
C LEU A 34 14.05 -3.61 13.47
N LEU A 35 15.19 -3.66 12.78
CA LEU A 35 16.39 -4.38 13.22
C LEU A 35 17.37 -3.51 14.02
N GLY A 36 17.06 -2.23 14.26
CA GLY A 36 17.96 -1.29 14.95
C GLY A 36 19.27 -1.00 14.20
N LEU A 37 19.28 -1.13 12.86
CA LEU A 37 20.46 -0.97 12.02
C LEU A 37 20.64 0.48 11.56
N ARG A 38 21.85 1.00 11.69
CA ARG A 38 22.24 2.35 11.19
C ARG A 38 22.93 2.34 9.83
N ARG A 39 23.33 1.17 9.34
CA ARG A 39 24.04 1.04 8.05
C ARG A 39 23.27 0.07 7.17
N VAL A 40 22.98 0.52 5.96
CA VAL A 40 22.30 -0.28 4.94
C VAL A 40 23.22 -0.41 3.74
N PHE A 41 23.56 -1.64 3.38
CA PHE A 41 24.38 -1.93 2.22
C PHE A 41 23.49 -2.34 1.04
N PHE A 42 23.61 -1.59 -0.05
CA PHE A 42 22.87 -1.83 -1.28
C PHE A 42 23.78 -2.49 -2.31
N GLY A 43 23.26 -3.55 -2.93
CA GLY A 43 23.86 -4.25 -4.06
C GLY A 43 22.83 -4.54 -5.15
N GLY A 44 23.28 -5.03 -6.29
CA GLY A 44 22.46 -5.35 -7.45
C GLY A 44 22.71 -4.43 -8.65
N SER A 45 22.54 -4.99 -9.84
CA SER A 45 22.79 -4.31 -11.12
C SER A 45 21.90 -3.08 -11.35
N TYR A 46 20.69 -3.05 -10.77
CA TYR A 46 19.78 -1.92 -10.85
C TYR A 46 20.33 -0.64 -10.17
N ILE A 47 21.13 -0.81 -9.11
CA ILE A 47 21.65 0.31 -8.31
C ILE A 47 23.06 0.67 -8.78
N ARG A 48 23.88 -0.33 -9.09
CA ARG A 48 25.29 -0.15 -9.43
C ARG A 48 25.49 0.77 -10.64
N GLY A 49 26.42 1.71 -10.51
CA GLY A 49 26.83 2.59 -11.62
C GLY A 49 25.81 3.68 -11.96
N HIS A 50 24.64 3.67 -11.31
CA HIS A 50 23.57 4.63 -11.53
C HIS A 50 23.59 5.68 -10.40
N LYS A 51 24.44 6.70 -10.57
CA LYS A 51 24.63 7.75 -9.56
C LYS A 51 23.30 8.37 -9.09
N SER A 52 22.38 8.70 -10.00
CA SER A 52 21.08 9.26 -9.62
C SER A 52 20.25 8.31 -8.73
N THR A 53 20.26 7.01 -9.00
CA THR A 53 19.59 6.00 -8.17
C THR A 53 20.21 5.94 -6.78
N MET A 54 21.54 5.89 -6.70
CA MET A 54 22.29 5.86 -5.44
C MET A 54 22.06 7.13 -4.60
N ASP A 55 22.09 8.30 -5.24
CA ASP A 55 21.86 9.59 -4.60
C ASP A 55 20.42 9.67 -4.06
N ASN A 56 19.43 9.24 -4.83
CA ASN A 56 18.03 9.21 -4.41
C ASN A 56 17.78 8.26 -3.24
N ILE A 57 18.39 7.06 -3.25
CA ILE A 57 18.32 6.12 -2.12
C ILE A 57 18.93 6.76 -0.88
N SER A 58 20.11 7.36 -1.01
CA SER A 58 20.82 8.00 0.10
C SER A 58 20.01 9.16 0.68
N TYR A 59 19.45 10.01 -0.19
CA TYR A 59 18.60 11.13 0.20
C TYR A 59 17.35 10.65 0.96
N ALA A 60 16.63 9.67 0.41
CA ALA A 60 15.40 9.18 1.01
C ALA A 60 15.65 8.49 2.36
N LEU A 61 16.69 7.66 2.44
CA LEU A 61 17.09 7.00 3.70
C LEU A 61 17.49 8.03 4.75
N ASN A 62 18.27 9.05 4.38
CA ASN A 62 18.66 10.14 5.27
C ASN A 62 17.44 10.93 5.76
N PHE A 63 16.49 11.24 4.87
CA PHE A 63 15.26 11.96 5.19
C PHE A 63 14.40 11.19 6.20
N TRP A 64 14.08 9.92 5.94
CA TRP A 64 13.22 9.14 6.84
C TRP A 64 13.89 8.75 8.15
N SER A 65 15.22 8.63 8.17
CA SER A 65 15.97 8.29 9.38
C SER A 65 16.42 9.51 10.18
N GLU A 66 16.11 10.73 9.76
CA GLU A 66 16.62 11.97 10.39
C GLU A 66 18.16 11.94 10.54
N SER A 67 18.85 11.55 9.46
CA SER A 67 20.31 11.39 9.42
C SER A 67 20.90 10.32 10.34
N GLN A 68 20.09 9.40 10.86
CA GLN A 68 20.57 8.28 11.69
C GLN A 68 21.02 7.06 10.88
N MET A 69 20.64 6.96 9.60
CA MET A 69 21.01 5.85 8.73
C MET A 69 21.91 6.28 7.58
N GLN A 70 22.89 5.43 7.28
CA GLN A 70 23.82 5.60 6.17
C GLN A 70 23.61 4.52 5.11
N ALA A 71 23.40 4.95 3.86
CA ALA A 71 23.44 4.08 2.69
C ALA A 71 24.89 3.87 2.26
N SER A 72 25.25 2.62 2.00
CA SER A 72 26.54 2.22 1.42
C SER A 72 26.28 1.37 0.19
N PHE A 73 27.05 1.54 -0.87
CA PHE A 73 26.83 0.85 -2.14
C PHE A 73 28.01 -0.05 -2.46
N LEU A 74 27.73 -1.33 -2.69
CA LEU A 74 28.75 -2.33 -2.96
C LEU A 74 29.19 -2.22 -4.43
N GLN A 75 30.51 -2.26 -4.64
CA GLN A 75 31.14 -2.15 -5.97
C GLN A 75 31.32 -3.51 -6.67
N HIS A 76 31.41 -4.59 -5.90
CA HIS A 76 31.66 -5.97 -6.35
C HIS A 76 30.50 -6.92 -5.98
N GLU A 77 29.28 -6.39 -5.97
CA GLU A 77 28.04 -7.05 -5.60
C GLU A 77 27.69 -8.29 -6.42
N GLY A 78 27.98 -8.29 -7.73
CA GLY A 78 27.71 -9.43 -8.62
C GLY A 78 28.44 -10.73 -8.22
N TYR A 79 29.49 -10.64 -7.40
CA TYR A 79 30.26 -11.79 -6.94
C TYR A 79 29.87 -12.27 -5.54
N LEU A 80 29.05 -11.52 -4.79
CA LEU A 80 28.77 -11.86 -3.38
C LEU A 80 28.05 -13.20 -3.23
N GLY A 81 27.12 -13.53 -4.14
CA GLY A 81 26.47 -14.83 -4.13
C GLY A 81 27.45 -15.98 -4.37
N ALA A 82 28.35 -15.83 -5.35
CA ALA A 82 29.38 -16.82 -5.65
C ALA A 82 30.44 -16.93 -4.55
N LEU A 83 30.84 -15.80 -3.96
CA LEU A 83 31.77 -15.75 -2.83
C LEU A 83 31.16 -16.39 -1.58
N GLY A 84 29.89 -16.09 -1.29
CA GLY A 84 29.14 -16.73 -0.21
C GLY A 84 29.02 -18.23 -0.41
N ALA A 85 28.73 -18.69 -1.63
CA ALA A 85 28.71 -20.11 -1.96
C ALA A 85 30.09 -20.77 -1.78
N LEU A 86 31.17 -20.11 -2.23
CA LEU A 86 32.54 -20.57 -2.05
C LEU A 86 32.95 -20.63 -0.58
N MET A 87 32.58 -19.63 0.23
CA MET A 87 32.86 -19.61 1.67
C MET A 87 32.01 -20.61 2.46
N SER A 88 30.82 -20.94 1.94
CA SER A 88 29.96 -21.98 2.53
C SER A 88 30.43 -23.39 2.18
N TYR A 89 31.26 -23.54 1.15
CA TYR A 89 32.08 -24.73 0.94
C TYR A 89 33.17 -24.73 2.02
N GLY A 90 32.91 -25.40 3.14
CA GLY A 90 33.91 -25.60 4.19
C GLY A 90 35.18 -26.26 3.66
N ASP A 91 36.31 -26.03 4.34
CA ASP A 91 37.55 -26.79 4.08
C ASP A 91 37.23 -28.29 4.28
N PRO A 92 37.44 -29.17 3.29
CA PRO A 92 37.17 -30.60 3.41
C PRO A 92 38.05 -31.32 4.46
N ARG A 93 38.83 -30.57 5.26
CA ARG A 93 39.66 -31.07 6.36
C ARG A 93 39.06 -30.84 7.75
N ASP A 94 37.95 -30.11 7.86
CA ASP A 94 37.25 -29.82 9.14
C ASP A 94 35.96 -30.66 9.32
N GLU A 95 35.96 -31.92 8.88
CA GLU A 95 34.90 -32.91 9.21
C GLU A 95 34.99 -33.43 10.65
N ASN A 96 35.19 -32.55 11.65
CA ASN A 96 35.11 -32.91 13.06
C ASN A 96 34.54 -31.75 13.91
N LEU A 97 33.39 -31.21 13.52
CA LEU A 97 32.61 -30.34 14.39
C LEU A 97 31.19 -30.89 14.50
N ASN A 98 30.96 -31.48 15.68
CA ASN A 98 29.73 -32.04 16.22
C ASN A 98 28.45 -31.42 15.65
N LEU A 99 27.65 -32.27 14.98
CA LEU A 99 26.23 -32.07 14.81
C LEU A 99 25.56 -32.25 16.18
N GLU A 100 25.52 -31.18 16.98
CA GLU A 100 24.52 -31.10 18.05
C GLU A 100 23.17 -30.79 17.41
N GLU A 101 22.43 -31.86 17.11
CA GLU A 101 21.00 -31.79 16.88
C GLU A 101 20.33 -31.22 18.14
N SER A 102 19.85 -29.99 18.06
CA SER A 102 18.92 -29.44 19.04
C SER A 102 17.62 -30.23 18.96
N GLN A 103 17.46 -31.22 19.84
CA GLN A 103 16.20 -31.92 20.07
C GLN A 103 15.16 -30.91 20.55
N GLU A 104 14.10 -30.72 19.77
CA GLU A 104 12.89 -30.04 20.21
C GLU A 104 12.24 -30.89 21.31
N GLU A 105 12.29 -30.40 22.56
CA GLU A 105 11.53 -30.98 23.66
C GLU A 105 10.04 -30.69 23.48
N ASN A 106 9.33 -31.75 23.08
CA ASN A 106 7.89 -31.82 23.02
C ASN A 106 7.36 -32.05 24.46
N SER A 107 6.77 -31.05 25.09
CA SER A 107 5.98 -31.23 26.32
C SER A 107 4.50 -31.03 26.03
N HIS A 108 3.80 -32.17 25.94
CA HIS A 108 2.36 -32.25 26.02
C HIS A 108 1.93 -32.19 27.50
N GLU A 109 1.12 -31.19 27.87
CA GLU A 109 0.18 -31.34 28.97
C GLU A 109 -1.19 -30.80 28.56
N ALA A 110 -2.22 -31.61 28.82
CA ALA A 110 -3.60 -31.35 28.49
C ALA A 110 -4.43 -31.07 29.77
N ALA A 111 -5.21 -29.99 29.68
CA ALA A 111 -6.53 -29.73 30.24
C ALA A 111 -6.77 -29.73 31.77
N GLY A 112 -7.29 -28.59 32.25
CA GLY A 112 -8.27 -28.50 33.33
C GLY A 112 -9.32 -27.42 32.97
N PRO A 113 -10.63 -27.64 33.22
CA PRO A 113 -11.66 -26.68 32.87
C PRO A 113 -11.84 -25.65 33.99
N THR A 114 -12.00 -24.37 33.64
CA THR A 114 -12.48 -23.35 34.59
C THR A 114 -13.66 -22.61 33.99
N ASP A 115 -14.80 -23.02 34.54
CA ASP A 115 -16.07 -22.36 34.81
C ASP A 115 -16.42 -21.03 34.16
N VAL A 116 -17.65 -21.02 33.64
CA VAL A 116 -18.37 -19.88 33.09
C VAL A 116 -19.14 -19.22 34.23
N THR A 117 -18.90 -17.93 34.49
CA THR A 117 -19.95 -16.93 34.73
C THR A 117 -19.34 -15.55 34.95
N SER A 118 -19.69 -14.60 34.09
CA SER A 118 -20.41 -13.38 34.50
C SER A 118 -20.75 -12.56 33.27
N ALA A 119 -22.04 -12.33 33.08
CA ALA A 119 -22.58 -11.35 32.16
C ALA A 119 -22.19 -9.92 32.58
N ASP A 120 -22.42 -9.00 31.64
CA ASP A 120 -22.50 -7.53 31.78
C ASP A 120 -21.17 -6.76 31.71
N GLU A 121 -20.88 -6.19 30.53
CA GLU A 121 -21.27 -4.82 30.18
C GLU A 121 -20.82 -4.51 28.73
N HIS A 122 -21.66 -3.81 27.96
CA HIS A 122 -21.30 -3.25 26.65
C HIS A 122 -20.18 -2.22 26.83
N ASN A 123 -18.93 -2.66 26.75
CA ASN A 123 -17.79 -1.77 26.86
C ASN A 123 -17.42 -1.23 25.47
N ASP A 124 -17.85 0.01 25.19
CA ASP A 124 -17.50 0.82 24.01
C ASP A 124 -15.99 1.20 23.94
N SER A 125 -15.12 0.40 24.56
CA SER A 125 -13.69 0.62 24.66
C SER A 125 -12.88 -0.64 24.39
N ASN A 126 -12.41 -0.83 23.14
CA ASN A 126 -11.02 -1.28 22.90
C ASN A 126 -10.56 -1.23 21.42
N ILE A 127 -11.09 -0.37 20.54
CA ILE A 127 -10.62 -0.33 19.13
C ILE A 127 -9.16 0.16 19.00
N PHE A 128 -8.66 0.93 19.95
CA PHE A 128 -7.30 1.48 19.94
C PHE A 128 -6.27 0.58 20.65
N PRO A 129 -4.99 0.60 20.25
CA PRO A 129 -4.44 1.32 19.11
C PRO A 129 -4.64 0.55 17.79
N TYR A 130 -4.52 1.26 16.66
CA TYR A 130 -4.53 0.68 15.32
C TYR A 130 -3.76 1.53 14.30
N LEU A 131 -3.34 0.89 13.21
CA LEU A 131 -2.80 1.57 12.03
C LEU A 131 -3.93 1.84 11.04
N LEU A 132 -4.13 3.09 10.64
CA LEU A 132 -5.00 3.47 9.53
C LEU A 132 -4.19 3.62 8.24
N VAL A 133 -4.46 2.77 7.27
CA VAL A 133 -3.85 2.81 5.94
C VAL A 133 -4.86 3.39 4.95
N ASN A 134 -4.66 4.65 4.57
CA ASN A 134 -5.49 5.35 3.61
C ASN A 134 -4.88 5.31 2.21
N ILE A 135 -5.54 4.61 1.28
CA ILE A 135 -5.10 4.37 -0.10
C ILE A 135 -5.96 5.20 -1.05
N GLY A 136 -5.50 6.42 -1.32
CA GLY A 136 -6.04 7.29 -2.36
C GLY A 136 -5.12 7.31 -3.58
N SER A 137 -4.87 8.48 -4.16
CA SER A 137 -3.87 8.64 -5.22
C SER A 137 -2.48 8.16 -4.78
N GLY A 138 -2.10 8.48 -3.53
CA GLY A 138 -0.99 7.88 -2.79
C GLY A 138 -1.49 7.10 -1.57
N VAL A 139 -0.58 6.71 -0.69
CA VAL A 139 -0.86 5.98 0.54
C VAL A 139 -0.39 6.79 1.75
N SER A 140 -1.23 6.88 2.78
CA SER A 140 -0.86 7.47 4.07
C SER A 140 -1.12 6.47 5.18
N MET A 141 -0.15 6.32 6.09
CA MET A 141 -0.21 5.40 7.22
C MET A 141 -0.17 6.21 8.51
N ILE A 142 -1.24 6.11 9.29
CA ILE A 142 -1.48 6.93 10.47
C ILE A 142 -1.67 5.99 11.65
N GLU A 143 -0.85 6.13 12.68
CA GLU A 143 -1.07 5.47 13.96
C GLU A 143 -2.16 6.22 14.72
N VAL A 144 -3.15 5.48 15.22
CA VAL A 144 -4.23 6.04 16.04
C VAL A 144 -4.21 5.36 17.40
N ILE A 145 -3.76 6.13 18.39
CA ILE A 145 -3.55 5.68 19.78
C ILE A 145 -4.84 5.83 20.60
N GLY A 146 -5.69 6.78 20.22
CA GLY A 146 -6.94 7.06 20.90
C GLY A 146 -7.76 8.15 20.21
N LYS A 147 -8.92 8.47 20.77
CA LYS A 147 -9.74 9.60 20.32
C LYS A 147 -8.90 10.89 20.34
N GLY A 148 -8.76 11.54 19.19
CA GLY A 148 -7.97 12.77 19.03
C GLY A 148 -6.46 12.60 19.17
N LYS A 149 -5.95 11.38 19.32
CA LYS A 149 -4.51 11.08 19.48
C LYS A 149 -4.03 10.20 18.33
N PHE A 150 -3.41 10.82 17.34
CA PHE A 150 -2.93 10.14 16.14
C PHE A 150 -1.71 10.84 15.56
N GLU A 151 -0.89 10.07 14.86
CA GLU A 151 0.34 10.55 14.22
C GLU A 151 0.49 9.92 12.83
N ARG A 152 0.89 10.72 11.85
CA ARG A 152 1.21 10.20 10.51
C ARG A 152 2.64 9.66 10.51
N ILE A 153 2.77 8.34 10.61
CA ILE A 153 4.07 7.66 10.65
C ILE A 153 4.81 7.76 9.32
N ILE A 154 4.15 7.38 8.21
CA ILE A 154 4.78 7.39 6.88
C ILE A 154 3.70 7.41 5.77
N GLY A 155 4.13 7.48 4.52
CA GLY A 155 3.26 7.23 3.36
C GLY A 155 4.05 6.73 2.16
N SER A 156 3.34 6.29 1.12
CA SER A 156 3.94 5.83 -0.14
C SER A 156 3.30 6.56 -1.31
N HIS A 157 4.11 7.00 -2.28
CA HIS A 157 3.60 7.55 -3.54
C HIS A 157 3.11 6.46 -4.51
N LEU A 158 3.39 5.18 -4.24
CA LEU A 158 2.82 4.04 -4.97
C LEU A 158 1.41 3.72 -4.46
N GLY A 159 0.44 4.55 -4.86
CA GLY A 159 -0.97 4.39 -4.50
C GLY A 159 -1.88 4.12 -5.70
N GLY A 160 -3.16 4.40 -5.51
CA GLY A 160 -4.24 4.23 -6.48
C GLY A 160 -4.03 5.00 -7.79
N GLY A 161 -3.45 6.20 -7.71
CA GLY A 161 -3.16 7.01 -8.89
C GLY A 161 -2.08 6.38 -9.76
N THR A 162 -1.07 5.79 -9.12
CA THR A 162 0.04 5.12 -9.81
C THR A 162 -0.42 3.83 -10.48
N ILE A 163 -1.18 2.98 -9.77
CA ILE A 163 -1.71 1.73 -10.34
C ILE A 163 -2.67 2.01 -11.50
N LEU A 164 -3.60 2.97 -11.37
CA LEU A 164 -4.51 3.32 -12.46
C LEU A 164 -3.76 3.95 -13.64
N GLY A 165 -2.76 4.80 -13.36
CA GLY A 165 -1.90 5.37 -14.40
C GLY A 165 -1.19 4.29 -15.21
N LEU A 166 -0.50 3.37 -14.53
CA LEU A 166 0.19 2.26 -15.19
C LEU A 166 -0.78 1.28 -15.87
N ALA A 167 -1.94 1.01 -15.27
CA ALA A 167 -2.96 0.16 -15.86
C ALA A 167 -3.44 0.72 -17.22
N ARG A 168 -3.71 2.03 -17.28
CA ARG A 168 -4.07 2.72 -18.53
C ARG A 168 -2.98 2.56 -19.60
N LEU A 169 -1.72 2.71 -19.20
CA LEU A 169 -0.57 2.59 -20.11
C LEU A 169 -0.37 1.17 -20.64
N LEU A 170 -0.54 0.16 -19.79
CA LEU A 170 -0.24 -1.24 -20.10
C LEU A 170 -1.39 -1.97 -20.77
N THR A 171 -2.64 -1.59 -20.47
CA THR A 171 -3.83 -2.37 -20.84
C THR A 171 -4.82 -1.60 -21.69
N GLY A 172 -4.73 -0.26 -21.70
CA GLY A 172 -5.71 0.60 -22.37
C GLY A 172 -7.03 0.78 -21.63
N CYS A 173 -7.18 0.26 -20.40
CA CYS A 173 -8.40 0.42 -19.60
C CYS A 173 -8.75 1.90 -19.38
N SER A 174 -10.02 2.22 -19.20
CA SER A 174 -10.52 3.59 -19.02
C SER A 174 -10.81 3.93 -17.55
N SER A 175 -11.24 2.94 -16.77
CA SER A 175 -11.59 3.08 -15.35
C SER A 175 -10.86 2.07 -14.46
N TYR A 176 -10.98 2.24 -13.14
CA TYR A 176 -10.40 1.30 -12.19
C TYR A 176 -11.19 -0.02 -12.16
N GLU A 177 -12.50 0.03 -12.34
CA GLU A 177 -13.38 -1.15 -12.41
C GLU A 177 -13.01 -2.03 -13.62
N GLU A 178 -12.81 -1.42 -14.79
CA GLU A 178 -12.36 -2.14 -15.98
C GLU A 178 -10.99 -2.81 -15.77
N PHE A 179 -10.06 -2.10 -15.10
CA PHE A 179 -8.77 -2.67 -14.71
C PHE A 179 -8.93 -3.87 -13.77
N LEU A 180 -9.82 -3.80 -12.79
CA LEU A 180 -10.10 -4.91 -11.89
C LEU A 180 -10.70 -6.11 -12.64
N ASP A 181 -11.61 -5.87 -13.58
CA ASP A 181 -12.19 -6.91 -14.42
C ASP A 181 -11.17 -7.59 -15.35
N LEU A 182 -10.22 -6.83 -15.90
CA LEU A 182 -9.07 -7.38 -16.63
C LEU A 182 -8.21 -8.24 -15.71
N SER A 183 -7.81 -7.70 -14.56
CA SER A 183 -6.97 -8.40 -13.59
C SER A 183 -7.63 -9.70 -13.08
N ARG A 184 -8.96 -9.74 -13.03
CA ARG A 184 -9.72 -10.90 -12.59
C ARG A 184 -9.63 -12.07 -13.56
N ARG A 185 -9.46 -11.78 -14.86
CA ARG A 185 -9.42 -12.76 -15.96
C ARG A 185 -7.99 -13.15 -16.35
N GLY A 186 -6.99 -12.46 -15.80
CA GLY A 186 -5.58 -12.69 -16.11
C GLY A 186 -4.87 -13.64 -15.15
N ASP A 187 -3.70 -14.06 -15.58
CA ASP A 187 -2.73 -14.83 -14.80
C ASP A 187 -1.44 -14.02 -14.64
N ASN A 188 -1.11 -13.64 -13.41
CA ASN A 188 0.12 -12.90 -13.14
C ASN A 188 1.38 -13.75 -13.38
N LEU A 189 1.31 -15.08 -13.28
CA LEU A 189 2.47 -15.96 -13.46
C LEU A 189 2.96 -16.02 -14.91
N ALA A 190 2.15 -15.57 -15.86
CA ALA A 190 2.54 -15.42 -17.26
C ALA A 190 3.58 -14.30 -17.47
N VAL A 191 3.64 -13.32 -16.57
CA VAL A 191 4.52 -12.13 -16.70
C VAL A 191 5.45 -11.94 -15.50
N ASP A 192 5.09 -12.45 -14.34
CA ASP A 192 5.92 -12.41 -13.13
C ASP A 192 7.00 -13.50 -13.17
N LEU A 193 8.23 -13.13 -12.81
CA LEU A 193 9.31 -14.07 -12.54
C LEU A 193 9.12 -14.64 -11.13
N THR A 194 9.10 -15.96 -11.02
CA THR A 194 8.88 -16.69 -9.77
C THR A 194 10.18 -17.26 -9.22
N VAL A 195 10.19 -17.68 -7.95
CA VAL A 195 11.28 -18.43 -7.34
C VAL A 195 11.53 -19.74 -8.10
N GLY A 196 10.49 -20.38 -8.63
CA GLY A 196 10.59 -21.58 -9.44
C GLY A 196 11.32 -21.36 -10.77
N ASP A 197 11.15 -20.18 -11.38
CA ASP A 197 11.87 -19.81 -12.60
C ASP A 197 13.39 -19.64 -12.35
N ILE A 198 13.80 -19.36 -11.10
CA ILE A 198 15.20 -19.13 -10.71
C ILE A 198 15.84 -20.41 -10.16
N TYR A 199 15.14 -21.13 -9.29
CA TYR A 199 15.67 -22.26 -8.50
C TYR A 199 15.07 -23.62 -8.87
N GLY A 200 14.13 -23.67 -9.82
CA GLY A 200 13.44 -24.88 -10.25
C GLY A 200 12.21 -25.24 -9.41
N GLU A 201 11.58 -26.36 -9.74
CA GLU A 201 10.24 -26.76 -9.23
C GLU A 201 10.14 -26.88 -7.71
N ARG A 202 11.26 -27.15 -7.02
CA ARG A 202 11.29 -27.28 -5.55
C ARG A 202 11.31 -25.94 -4.82
N GLY A 203 11.43 -24.82 -5.53
CA GLY A 203 11.60 -23.50 -4.95
C GLY A 203 12.92 -23.38 -4.17
N TYR A 204 12.89 -22.68 -3.04
CA TYR A 204 14.07 -22.54 -2.17
C TYR A 204 13.76 -22.98 -0.72
N PRO A 205 13.77 -24.31 -0.45
CA PRO A 205 13.32 -24.87 0.83
C PRO A 205 14.13 -24.39 2.05
N LYS A 206 15.44 -24.15 1.89
CA LYS A 206 16.34 -23.71 2.97
C LYS A 206 15.86 -22.45 3.70
N ILE A 207 15.12 -21.59 3.00
CA ILE A 207 14.56 -20.35 3.56
C ILE A 207 13.03 -20.31 3.45
N GLY A 208 12.40 -21.45 3.16
CA GLY A 208 10.94 -21.59 3.13
C GLY A 208 10.23 -20.82 2.01
N LEU A 209 10.86 -20.63 0.84
CA LEU A 209 10.21 -19.97 -0.31
C LEU A 209 9.65 -20.99 -1.31
N PRO A 210 8.30 -21.10 -1.47
CA PRO A 210 7.68 -21.92 -2.50
C PRO A 210 8.05 -21.48 -3.91
N ALA A 211 8.07 -22.43 -4.87
CA ALA A 211 8.36 -22.16 -6.28
C ALA A 211 7.39 -21.14 -6.91
N SER A 212 6.13 -21.12 -6.48
CA SER A 212 5.10 -20.19 -6.98
C SER A 212 5.25 -18.75 -6.45
N THR A 213 6.20 -18.49 -5.55
CA THR A 213 6.40 -17.14 -4.98
C THR A 213 6.94 -16.20 -6.05
N THR A 214 6.31 -15.05 -6.23
CA THR A 214 6.83 -14.00 -7.12
C THR A 214 8.18 -13.50 -6.60
N ALA A 215 9.23 -13.64 -7.41
CA ALA A 215 10.56 -13.10 -7.16
C ALA A 215 10.70 -11.69 -7.73
N ALA A 216 10.19 -11.45 -8.94
CA ALA A 216 10.16 -10.12 -9.56
C ALA A 216 8.89 -9.93 -10.41
N SER A 217 8.06 -8.97 -10.02
CA SER A 217 6.87 -8.59 -10.79
C SER A 217 7.27 -8.12 -12.19
N PHE A 218 6.56 -8.56 -13.23
CA PHE A 218 6.91 -8.30 -14.65
C PHE A 218 8.29 -8.80 -15.10
N GLY A 219 8.97 -9.64 -14.30
CA GLY A 219 10.34 -10.09 -14.58
C GLY A 219 10.50 -10.99 -15.82
N LYS A 220 9.40 -11.52 -16.39
CA LYS A 220 9.42 -12.29 -17.64
C LYS A 220 9.25 -11.44 -18.90
N VAL A 221 8.94 -10.15 -18.76
CA VAL A 221 8.75 -9.25 -19.91
C VAL A 221 10.10 -9.03 -20.59
N ASN A 222 10.26 -9.61 -21.78
CA ASN A 222 11.50 -9.57 -22.57
C ASN A 222 11.32 -8.92 -23.96
N SER A 223 10.07 -8.79 -24.42
CA SER A 223 9.70 -8.09 -25.64
C SER A 223 9.21 -6.67 -25.36
N GLY A 224 9.60 -5.73 -26.23
CA GLY A 224 9.11 -4.35 -26.21
C GLY A 224 7.71 -4.16 -26.82
N LYS A 225 7.09 -5.21 -27.38
CA LYS A 225 5.77 -5.13 -28.01
C LYS A 225 4.68 -5.57 -27.03
N LEU A 226 3.88 -4.62 -26.56
CA LEU A 226 2.73 -4.90 -25.69
C LEU A 226 1.72 -5.89 -26.30
N SER A 227 1.60 -5.94 -27.63
CA SER A 227 0.70 -6.85 -28.35
C SER A 227 1.03 -8.34 -28.17
N GLU A 228 2.23 -8.67 -27.68
CA GLU A 228 2.64 -10.05 -27.43
C GLU A 228 2.17 -10.56 -26.06
N TYR A 229 1.59 -9.69 -25.22
CA TYR A 229 1.09 -10.03 -23.90
C TYR A 229 -0.43 -9.79 -23.83
N LYS A 230 -1.13 -10.60 -23.04
CA LYS A 230 -2.54 -10.36 -22.75
C LYS A 230 -2.67 -9.19 -21.79
N ALA A 231 -3.58 -8.26 -22.09
CA ALA A 231 -3.88 -7.12 -21.22
C ALA A 231 -4.33 -7.58 -19.83
N GLU A 232 -5.07 -8.70 -19.77
CA GLU A 232 -5.51 -9.35 -18.54
C GLU A 232 -4.33 -9.78 -17.66
N ASP A 233 -3.29 -10.41 -18.23
CA ASP A 233 -2.13 -10.92 -17.49
C ASP A 233 -1.28 -9.74 -16.95
N LEU A 234 -1.10 -8.70 -17.77
CA LEU A 234 -0.47 -7.45 -17.34
C LEU A 234 -1.26 -6.79 -16.20
N ALA A 235 -2.59 -6.76 -16.28
CA ALA A 235 -3.44 -6.21 -15.24
C ALA A 235 -3.33 -7.03 -13.93
N ALA A 236 -3.34 -8.36 -14.04
CA ALA A 236 -3.23 -9.27 -12.91
C ALA A 236 -1.90 -9.09 -12.17
N ALA A 237 -0.78 -9.00 -12.90
CA ALA A 237 0.53 -8.77 -12.33
C ALA A 237 0.69 -7.37 -11.73
N LEU A 238 0.12 -6.34 -12.37
CA LEU A 238 0.13 -4.99 -11.81
C LEU A 238 -0.61 -4.96 -10.46
N LEU A 239 -1.84 -5.48 -10.42
CA LEU A 239 -2.61 -5.54 -9.19
C LEU A 239 -1.89 -6.35 -8.11
N ASN A 240 -1.28 -7.47 -8.50
CA ASN A 240 -0.50 -8.33 -7.61
C ASN A 240 0.67 -7.56 -6.98
N SER A 241 1.50 -6.92 -7.81
CA SER A 241 2.68 -6.16 -7.39
C SER A 241 2.33 -5.05 -6.40
N PHE A 242 1.33 -4.22 -6.72
CA PHE A 242 0.89 -3.13 -5.85
C PHE A 242 0.31 -3.63 -4.53
N THR A 243 -0.51 -4.68 -4.58
CA THR A 243 -1.13 -5.25 -3.38
C THR A 243 -0.07 -5.82 -2.42
N TYR A 244 0.90 -6.56 -2.95
CA TYR A 244 2.00 -7.10 -2.13
C TYR A 244 2.85 -5.98 -1.54
N ASN A 245 3.18 -4.95 -2.33
CA ASN A 245 3.99 -3.83 -1.85
C ASN A 245 3.32 -3.06 -0.71
N ILE A 246 2.04 -2.69 -0.89
CA ILE A 246 1.27 -1.98 0.14
C ILE A 246 1.12 -2.84 1.39
N GLY A 247 0.79 -4.12 1.25
CA GLY A 247 0.66 -5.06 2.37
C GLY A 247 1.98 -5.21 3.14
N GLN A 248 3.11 -5.34 2.45
CA GLN A 248 4.42 -5.46 3.08
C GLN A 248 4.81 -4.18 3.85
N ILE A 249 4.62 -3.01 3.25
CA ILE A 249 4.92 -1.73 3.92
C ILE A 249 4.01 -1.55 5.14
N ALA A 250 2.71 -1.82 5.00
CA ALA A 250 1.75 -1.73 6.10
C ALA A 250 2.12 -2.67 7.25
N TYR A 251 2.59 -3.89 6.94
CA TYR A 251 3.09 -4.84 7.92
C TYR A 251 4.32 -4.32 8.66
N PHE A 252 5.33 -3.81 7.95
CA PHE A 252 6.53 -3.27 8.61
C PHE A 252 6.22 -2.07 9.51
N VAL A 253 5.32 -1.18 9.06
CA VAL A 253 4.89 -0.03 9.86
C VAL A 253 4.11 -0.49 11.10
N ALA A 254 3.19 -1.44 10.95
CA ALA A 254 2.45 -1.99 12.08
C ALA A 254 3.39 -2.63 13.11
N ASN A 255 4.37 -3.43 12.67
CA ASN A 255 5.36 -4.02 13.57
C ASN A 255 6.24 -2.98 14.24
N LEU A 256 6.67 -1.94 13.51
CA LEU A 256 7.52 -0.89 14.05
C LEU A 256 6.82 -0.12 15.18
N SER A 257 5.51 0.10 15.03
CA SER A 257 4.66 0.73 16.06
C SER A 257 4.07 -0.27 17.07
N GLY A 258 4.38 -1.56 16.99
CA GLY A 258 3.81 -2.59 17.88
C GLY A 258 2.29 -2.79 17.75
N LEU A 259 1.71 -2.47 16.59
CA LEU A 259 0.27 -2.48 16.33
C LEU A 259 -0.20 -3.84 15.81
N LYS A 260 -1.25 -4.39 16.44
CA LYS A 260 -1.86 -5.67 16.04
C LYS A 260 -3.06 -5.52 15.12
N ARG A 261 -3.47 -4.29 14.80
CA ARG A 261 -4.66 -3.99 14.00
C ARG A 261 -4.35 -2.99 12.90
N ILE A 262 -4.76 -3.33 11.69
CA ILE A 262 -4.66 -2.47 10.52
C ILE A 262 -6.04 -2.28 9.92
N PHE A 263 -6.46 -1.02 9.82
CA PHE A 263 -7.66 -0.60 9.11
C PHE A 263 -7.28 -0.03 7.76
N PHE A 264 -7.84 -0.60 6.70
CA PHE A 264 -7.70 -0.11 5.34
C PHE A 264 -8.92 0.74 4.96
N ARG A 265 -8.65 1.85 4.27
CA ARG A 265 -9.64 2.71 3.65
C ARG A 265 -9.14 3.21 2.30
N GLY A 266 -10.06 3.57 1.43
CA GLY A 266 -9.80 4.26 0.17
C GLY A 266 -10.42 3.55 -1.04
N ALA A 267 -10.82 4.36 -2.03
CA ALA A 267 -11.62 3.94 -3.18
C ALA A 267 -10.94 2.92 -4.10
N TYR A 268 -9.63 2.68 -3.93
CA TYR A 268 -8.88 1.70 -4.72
C TYR A 268 -8.80 0.32 -4.05
N VAL A 269 -9.33 0.18 -2.83
CA VAL A 269 -9.23 -1.08 -2.09
C VAL A 269 -10.58 -1.51 -1.56
N CYS A 270 -11.29 -0.62 -0.88
CA CYS A 270 -12.56 -0.96 -0.26
C CYS A 270 -13.65 -1.07 -1.35
N GLY A 271 -14.56 -2.02 -1.16
CA GLY A 271 -15.53 -2.41 -2.20
C GLY A 271 -14.96 -3.35 -3.28
N HIS A 272 -13.66 -3.66 -3.26
CA HIS A 272 -13.02 -4.52 -4.25
C HIS A 272 -12.50 -5.82 -3.62
N GLU A 273 -13.37 -6.84 -3.59
CA GLU A 273 -13.14 -8.12 -2.90
C GLU A 273 -11.78 -8.75 -3.21
N LYS A 274 -11.37 -8.80 -4.49
CA LYS A 274 -10.06 -9.37 -4.87
C LYS A 274 -8.87 -8.63 -4.28
N THR A 275 -8.92 -7.30 -4.25
CA THR A 275 -7.86 -6.47 -3.68
C THR A 275 -7.80 -6.66 -2.17
N MET A 276 -8.96 -6.62 -1.50
CA MET A 276 -9.09 -6.85 -0.07
C MET A 276 -8.59 -8.23 0.34
N ASP A 277 -8.97 -9.27 -0.40
CA ASP A 277 -8.54 -10.65 -0.18
C ASP A 277 -7.03 -10.82 -0.38
N LYS A 278 -6.45 -10.26 -1.44
CA LYS A 278 -5.00 -10.31 -1.66
C LYS A 278 -4.21 -9.59 -0.57
N ILE A 279 -4.65 -8.40 -0.12
CA ILE A 279 -4.04 -7.69 1.01
C ILE A 279 -4.11 -8.55 2.27
N SER A 280 -5.28 -9.12 2.56
CA SER A 280 -5.52 -9.95 3.75
C SER A 280 -4.63 -11.20 3.76
N ARG A 281 -4.54 -11.91 2.63
CA ARG A 281 -3.68 -13.09 2.49
C ARG A 281 -2.21 -12.74 2.64
N SER A 282 -1.75 -11.66 2.01
CA SER A 282 -0.38 -11.16 2.15
C SER A 282 -0.05 -10.83 3.60
N LEU A 283 -0.88 -10.03 4.28
CA LEU A 283 -0.66 -9.67 5.68
C LEU A 283 -0.69 -10.87 6.61
N LYS A 284 -1.64 -11.81 6.41
CA LYS A 284 -1.70 -13.05 7.19
C LYS A 284 -0.42 -13.88 7.03
N TYR A 285 0.12 -13.96 5.81
CA TYR A 285 1.37 -14.67 5.52
C TYR A 285 2.55 -14.02 6.25
N TRP A 286 2.76 -12.71 6.07
CA TRP A 286 3.91 -12.02 6.66
C TRP A 286 3.84 -11.90 8.19
N SER A 287 2.64 -11.71 8.74
CA SER A 287 2.42 -11.59 10.19
C SER A 287 2.22 -12.93 10.90
N LYS A 288 2.20 -14.06 10.19
CA LYS A 288 1.82 -15.37 10.73
C LYS A 288 0.46 -15.35 11.48
N GLY A 289 -0.43 -14.43 11.09
CA GLY A 289 -1.75 -14.25 11.70
C GLY A 289 -1.79 -13.33 12.93
N GLU A 290 -0.68 -12.72 13.33
CA GLU A 290 -0.62 -11.83 14.51
C GLU A 290 -1.30 -10.47 14.28
N VAL A 291 -1.46 -10.05 13.01
CA VAL A 291 -2.05 -8.77 12.63
C VAL A 291 -3.47 -8.98 12.08
N GLN A 292 -4.45 -8.38 12.75
CA GLN A 292 -5.83 -8.32 12.29
C GLN A 292 -5.99 -7.22 11.23
N THR A 293 -6.56 -7.58 10.10
CA THR A 293 -6.86 -6.66 8.99
C THR A 293 -8.36 -6.37 8.95
N THR A 294 -8.75 -5.12 8.77
CA THR A 294 -10.15 -4.70 8.63
C THR A 294 -10.28 -3.67 7.52
N PHE A 295 -11.35 -3.75 6.72
CA PHE A 295 -11.66 -2.79 5.66
C PHE A 295 -12.92 -2.02 6.03
N LEU A 296 -12.92 -0.71 5.83
CA LEU A 296 -14.05 0.14 6.15
C LEU A 296 -14.99 0.24 4.93
N CYS A 297 -16.30 0.09 5.13
CA CYS A 297 -17.29 0.06 4.03
C CYS A 297 -17.74 1.46 3.54
N HIS A 298 -17.48 2.51 4.32
CA HIS A 298 -17.86 3.89 4.00
C HIS A 298 -16.62 4.78 3.83
N GLU A 299 -15.57 4.22 3.23
CA GLU A 299 -14.22 4.79 3.25
C GLU A 299 -14.11 6.18 2.62
N GLY A 300 -14.91 6.46 1.58
CA GLY A 300 -14.88 7.72 0.85
C GLY A 300 -15.44 8.91 1.63
N PHE A 301 -16.25 8.64 2.66
CA PHE A 301 -17.03 9.66 3.37
C PHE A 301 -16.42 10.07 4.71
N LEU A 302 -15.46 9.32 5.24
CA LEU A 302 -14.89 9.59 6.57
C LEU A 302 -14.24 10.96 6.68
N GLY A 303 -13.60 11.44 5.61
CA GLY A 303 -13.03 12.79 5.56
C GLY A 303 -14.11 13.87 5.62
N THR A 304 -15.17 13.70 4.83
CA THR A 304 -16.33 14.61 4.81
C THR A 304 -17.08 14.62 6.13
N LEU A 305 -17.29 13.45 6.74
CA LEU A 305 -17.94 13.32 8.05
C LEU A 305 -17.11 13.98 9.16
N GLY A 306 -15.79 13.80 9.12
CA GLY A 306 -14.87 14.50 10.03
C GLY A 306 -14.93 16.02 9.87
N ALA A 307 -14.98 16.52 8.63
CA ALA A 307 -15.15 17.94 8.36
C ALA A 307 -16.51 18.47 8.85
N PHE A 308 -17.58 17.70 8.65
CA PHE A 308 -18.92 18.02 9.13
C PHE A 308 -18.98 18.12 10.66
N TRP A 309 -18.48 17.12 11.39
CA TRP A 309 -18.42 17.19 12.85
C TRP A 309 -17.45 18.25 13.38
N SER A 310 -16.36 18.53 12.65
CA SER A 310 -15.49 19.66 12.99
C SER A 310 -16.24 20.98 12.86
N TYR A 311 -17.10 21.13 11.85
CA TYR A 311 -17.94 22.31 11.66
C TYR A 311 -18.95 22.48 12.80
N GLU A 312 -19.65 21.42 13.21
CA GLU A 312 -20.57 21.45 14.36
C GLU A 312 -19.86 21.81 15.67
N ASN A 313 -18.64 21.31 15.89
CA ASN A 313 -17.86 21.58 17.09
C ASN A 313 -17.17 22.97 17.10
N MET A 314 -17.15 23.69 15.97
CA MET A 314 -16.55 25.03 15.87
C MET A 314 -17.47 26.17 16.32
N GLY A 315 -18.72 25.88 16.74
CA GLY A 315 -19.63 26.89 17.30
C GLY A 315 -20.00 28.02 16.33
N ILE A 316 -20.03 27.73 15.03
CA ILE A 316 -20.32 28.71 13.96
C ILE A 316 -21.83 28.81 13.68
N ASP A 317 -22.66 28.68 14.72
CA ASP A 317 -24.13 28.80 14.62
C ASP A 317 -24.55 30.17 14.04
N GLY A 318 -23.69 31.19 14.16
CA GLY A 318 -23.93 32.54 13.65
C GLY A 318 -23.67 32.76 12.15
N LEU A 319 -23.00 31.85 11.44
CA LEU A 319 -22.78 31.99 9.98
C LEU A 319 -23.77 31.13 9.17
N ALA A 320 -24.36 30.13 9.80
CA ALA A 320 -25.42 29.28 9.26
C ALA A 320 -26.81 29.96 9.21
N SER A 321 -26.93 31.21 9.65
CA SER A 321 -28.14 32.02 9.45
C SER A 321 -28.34 32.50 8.01
N HIS A 322 -27.41 32.21 7.10
CA HIS A 322 -27.67 32.34 5.66
C HIS A 322 -28.37 31.08 5.13
N GLU A 323 -29.70 31.15 5.00
CA GLU A 323 -30.59 30.13 4.40
C GLU A 323 -30.01 29.51 3.11
N VAL A 324 -29.30 30.32 2.31
CA VAL A 324 -28.66 29.94 1.05
C VAL A 324 -27.67 28.77 1.20
N ILE A 325 -26.86 28.74 2.26
CA ILE A 325 -25.86 27.67 2.43
C ILE A 325 -26.53 26.37 2.89
N ARG A 326 -27.60 26.47 3.67
CA ARG A 326 -28.38 25.32 4.14
C ARG A 326 -29.17 24.68 3.00
N GLU A 327 -29.74 25.47 2.08
CA GLU A 327 -30.37 24.96 0.85
C GLU A 327 -29.36 24.31 -0.10
N VAL A 328 -28.16 24.90 -0.27
CA VAL A 328 -27.13 24.35 -1.15
C VAL A 328 -26.56 23.02 -0.62
N LEU A 329 -26.46 22.87 0.70
CA LEU A 329 -25.91 21.66 1.33
C LEU A 329 -26.95 20.55 1.58
N LEU A 330 -28.22 20.89 1.80
CA LEU A 330 -29.29 19.93 2.12
C LEU A 330 -30.32 19.74 0.99
N GLY A 331 -30.18 20.45 -0.13
CA GLY A 331 -31.02 20.26 -1.31
C GLY A 331 -30.79 18.89 -1.95
N ALA A 332 -31.84 18.07 -1.98
CA ALA A 332 -31.90 16.78 -2.70
C ALA A 332 -31.68 16.96 -4.22
N PRO A 333 -31.34 15.91 -4.99
CA PRO A 333 -30.81 16.07 -6.34
C PRO A 333 -31.84 16.66 -7.31
N TYR A 334 -31.32 17.55 -8.15
CA TYR A 334 -31.99 18.22 -9.25
C TYR A 334 -32.78 17.24 -10.15
N THR A 335 -34.12 17.21 -10.01
CA THR A 335 -35.01 16.56 -10.99
C THR A 335 -35.30 17.55 -12.11
N GLY A 336 -34.74 17.30 -13.30
CA GLY A 336 -34.73 18.22 -14.44
C GLY A 336 -36.10 18.63 -14.98
N GLN A 337 -36.66 19.72 -14.45
CA GLN A 337 -37.67 20.54 -15.12
C GLN A 337 -37.31 22.02 -14.95
N PHE A 338 -37.13 22.74 -16.07
CA PHE A 338 -36.95 24.19 -16.05
C PHE A 338 -38.25 24.85 -15.56
N PRO A 339 -38.22 25.67 -14.50
CA PRO A 339 -39.32 26.58 -14.22
C PRO A 339 -39.30 27.69 -15.27
N SER A 340 -40.40 27.86 -15.98
CA SER A 340 -40.68 29.02 -16.82
C SER A 340 -40.46 30.31 -16.01
N SER A 341 -39.71 31.25 -16.60
CA SER A 341 -39.40 32.57 -16.02
C SER A 341 -40.67 33.27 -15.51
N PRO A 342 -40.68 33.90 -14.32
CA PRO A 342 -41.83 34.68 -13.88
C PRO A 342 -41.94 35.94 -14.73
N LEU A 343 -43.11 36.12 -15.35
CA LEU A 343 -43.57 37.38 -15.91
C LEU A 343 -43.56 38.45 -14.80
N THR A 344 -42.90 39.57 -15.08
CA THR A 344 -42.98 40.80 -14.28
C THR A 344 -44.44 41.25 -14.21
N ARG A 345 -45.04 41.23 -13.01
CA ARG A 345 -46.27 41.97 -12.72
C ARG A 345 -45.87 43.39 -12.32
N GLU A 346 -46.16 44.34 -13.20
CA GLU A 346 -46.22 45.76 -12.87
C GLU A 346 -47.21 45.97 -11.71
N GLN A 347 -46.75 46.60 -10.63
CA GLN A 347 -47.62 47.17 -9.62
C GLN A 347 -47.92 48.61 -10.01
N GLU A 348 -49.16 48.82 -10.46
CA GLU A 348 -49.87 50.07 -10.25
C GLU A 348 -49.91 50.39 -8.74
N ASN A 349 -49.40 51.55 -8.34
CA ASN A 349 -50.24 52.48 -7.58
C ASN A 349 -49.67 53.90 -7.54
N VAL A 350 -50.55 54.79 -8.00
CA VAL A 350 -50.56 56.24 -7.91
C VAL A 350 -50.80 56.67 -6.46
N GLY A 351 -50.26 57.81 -6.04
CA GLY A 351 -50.69 58.48 -4.80
C GLY A 351 -49.80 59.60 -4.28
N ASP A 352 -49.86 60.74 -4.96
CA ASP A 352 -49.64 62.15 -4.56
C ASP A 352 -49.19 62.49 -3.12
N THR A 353 -48.27 63.47 -3.01
CA THR A 353 -48.58 64.73 -2.29
C THR A 353 -47.59 65.87 -2.60
N GLU A 354 -48.19 67.00 -3.00
CA GLU A 354 -47.78 68.43 -3.05
C GLU A 354 -46.54 68.91 -3.82
#